data_AF-A0A369K0U9-F1
#
_entry.id   AF-A0A369K0U9-F1
#
_cell.length_a   1.000
_cell.length_b   1.000
_cell.length_c   1.000
_cell.angle_alpha   90.00
_cell.angle_beta   90.00
_cell.angle_gamma   90.00
#
_symmetry.space_group_name_H-M   'P 1'
#
loop_
_entity.id
_entity.type
_entity.pdbx_description
1 polymer ?
#
loop_
_entity_poly.entity_id
_entity_poly.type
_entity_poly.pdbx_seq_one_letter_code
_entity_poly.pdbx_strand_id
1 'polypeptide(L)'
;MEEDSRDFNSTIMSEISATQTCLSEQLQLLYEFGCSDLNMPFLSVVPRFREGTDWDADMHILEIIAVCLTTGQPGDAVAAAFDKRNYIALILAKNGEVTHADYKATTALWSVLTKAQSWIDLLPFLVYRSKANLDKRIRNLHQSFTETCDALHSAATEYSSTLTSSVPLDHEFPHSGIYRKAMYPDAQIRADHILHDLINTCTATSTFEVQQEQKSFVQLLPGKSSAWQFELITRLERLKRRLDRFCQYSKIGRLVKLAKRYPNLPFRWVEEDIFAMGNGALEICINPMQAVEHVLKRQLSPQQIDAIIQRFPHLMRNWEQRRCIRPCIHAELRIILHLSSLSPAGLSAELSQKYTPQAIGCSKRSCLCCALWIDSFKVGTNKMWVISGSGGKAYSNWALPSTIGEMSRVRVQRSFDLRVISAVSRRVAGMLTTVIEYA
;
A
#
# COMPACT_ATOMS: atom_id res chain seq x y z
N MET A 1 -36.01 21.86 23.42
CA MET A 1 -35.44 21.99 22.05
C MET A 1 -33.92 22.10 22.05
N GLU A 2 -33.27 23.09 22.68
CA GLU A 2 -31.80 23.11 22.73
C GLU A 2 -31.20 22.03 23.66
N GLU A 3 -31.86 21.70 24.77
CA GLU A 3 -31.42 20.63 25.68
C GLU A 3 -31.60 19.23 25.04
N ASP A 4 -32.75 18.96 24.41
CA ASP A 4 -32.99 17.70 23.71
C ASP A 4 -31.99 17.43 22.57
N SER A 5 -31.50 18.50 21.92
CA SER A 5 -30.50 18.39 20.85
C SER A 5 -29.10 18.05 21.38
N ARG A 6 -28.76 18.42 22.63
CA ARG A 6 -27.45 18.12 23.22
C ARG A 6 -27.36 16.66 23.66
N ASP A 7 -28.42 16.13 24.26
CA ASP A 7 -28.46 14.74 24.74
C ASP A 7 -28.44 13.71 23.60
N PHE A 8 -29.13 14.02 22.49
CA PHE A 8 -29.11 13.20 21.29
C PHE A 8 -27.70 13.12 20.66
N ASN A 9 -27.01 14.26 20.56
CA ASN A 9 -25.65 14.31 20.01
C ASN A 9 -24.64 13.58 20.90
N SER A 10 -24.78 13.68 22.23
CA SER A 10 -23.94 12.96 23.20
C SER A 10 -24.06 11.44 23.04
N THR A 11 -25.28 10.93 22.92
CA THR A 11 -25.56 9.49 22.77
C THR A 11 -24.96 8.92 21.47
N ILE A 12 -25.12 9.64 20.35
CA ILE A 12 -24.56 9.24 19.05
C ILE A 12 -23.04 9.22 19.07
N MET A 13 -22.41 10.24 19.67
CA MET A 13 -20.95 10.30 19.80
C MET A 13 -20.41 9.15 20.65
N SER A 14 -21.12 8.77 21.73
CA SER A 14 -20.75 7.61 22.54
C SER A 14 -20.85 6.29 21.76
N GLU A 15 -21.93 6.08 20.99
CA GLU A 15 -22.11 4.87 20.16
C GLU A 15 -21.01 4.77 19.08
N ILE A 16 -20.69 5.89 18.42
CA ILE A 16 -19.63 5.98 17.43
C ILE A 16 -18.27 5.67 18.05
N SER A 17 -17.96 6.27 19.20
CA SER A 17 -16.71 6.03 19.91
C SER A 17 -16.59 4.55 20.28
N ALA A 18 -17.62 3.95 20.86
CA ALA A 18 -17.62 2.53 21.23
C ALA A 18 -17.43 1.61 20.01
N THR A 19 -18.09 1.93 18.89
CA THR A 19 -17.95 1.19 17.63
C THR A 19 -16.53 1.27 17.09
N GLN A 20 -15.91 2.46 17.12
CA GLN A 20 -14.53 2.65 16.70
C GLN A 20 -13.55 1.90 17.61
N THR A 21 -13.75 1.89 18.93
CA THR A 21 -12.93 1.11 19.89
C THR A 21 -12.96 -0.36 19.57
N CYS A 22 -14.17 -0.93 19.43
CA CYS A 22 -14.33 -2.34 19.13
C CYS A 22 -13.70 -2.72 17.77
N LEU A 23 -13.80 -1.84 16.77
CA LEU A 23 -13.14 -2.06 15.49
C LEU A 23 -11.61 -2.01 15.61
N SER A 24 -11.06 -1.01 16.31
CA SER A 24 -9.62 -0.86 16.54
C SER A 24 -9.04 -2.07 17.30
N GLU A 25 -9.75 -2.61 18.28
CA GLU A 25 -9.42 -3.85 18.99
C GLU A 25 -9.35 -5.05 18.04
N GLN A 26 -10.39 -5.24 17.23
CA GLN A 26 -10.45 -6.33 16.25
C GLN A 26 -9.34 -6.26 15.21
N LEU A 27 -9.02 -5.05 14.74
CA LEU A 27 -7.93 -4.83 13.80
C LEU A 27 -6.56 -5.08 14.44
N GLN A 28 -6.41 -4.75 15.73
CA GLN A 28 -5.21 -5.08 16.49
C GLN A 28 -5.07 -6.60 16.66
N LEU A 29 -6.16 -7.32 16.97
CA LEU A 29 -6.16 -8.79 17.01
C LEU A 29 -5.77 -9.40 15.66
N LEU A 30 -6.36 -8.95 14.55
CA LEU A 30 -5.99 -9.43 13.20
C LEU A 30 -4.50 -9.19 12.91
N TYR A 31 -3.97 -8.03 13.31
CA TYR A 31 -2.56 -7.72 13.15
C TYR A 31 -1.68 -8.70 13.94
N GLU A 32 -2.00 -8.94 15.22
CA GLU A 32 -1.24 -9.85 16.10
C GLU A 32 -1.34 -11.31 15.64
N PHE A 33 -2.47 -11.72 15.06
CA PHE A 33 -2.65 -13.06 14.50
C PHE A 33 -1.93 -13.25 13.15
N GLY A 34 -1.24 -12.22 12.65
CA GLY A 34 -0.53 -12.27 11.38
C GLY A 34 -1.46 -12.36 10.17
N CYS A 35 -2.73 -11.94 10.31
CA CYS A 35 -3.68 -11.96 9.22
C CYS A 35 -3.19 -11.05 8.08
N SER A 36 -2.89 -11.65 6.92
CA SER A 36 -2.61 -10.93 5.69
C SER A 36 -3.39 -11.56 4.55
N ASP A 37 -4.52 -10.94 4.21
CA ASP A 37 -5.42 -11.36 3.13
C ASP A 37 -4.84 -10.99 1.74
N LEU A 38 -3.62 -11.44 1.45
CA LEU A 38 -2.94 -11.16 0.18
C LEU A 38 -3.65 -11.77 -1.04
N ASN A 39 -4.47 -12.80 -0.82
CA ASN A 39 -5.15 -13.56 -1.86
C ASN A 39 -6.65 -13.22 -1.97
N MET A 40 -7.16 -12.22 -1.23
CA MET A 40 -8.59 -11.90 -1.32
C MET A 40 -8.90 -11.23 -2.66
N PRO A 41 -9.91 -11.71 -3.41
CA PRO A 41 -10.31 -11.13 -4.69
C PRO A 41 -11.10 -9.84 -4.44
N PHE A 42 -10.41 -8.74 -4.17
CA PHE A 42 -11.02 -7.42 -4.09
C PHE A 42 -11.41 -6.95 -5.49
N LEU A 43 -12.64 -6.45 -5.66
CA LEU A 43 -13.14 -5.98 -6.95
C LEU A 43 -12.54 -4.62 -7.38
N SER A 44 -11.98 -3.88 -6.44
CA SER A 44 -11.28 -2.59 -6.63
C SER A 44 -9.79 -2.74 -6.90
N VAL A 45 -9.24 -3.94 -6.68
CA VAL A 45 -7.86 -4.26 -7.01
C VAL A 45 -7.81 -4.68 -8.46
N VAL A 46 -6.99 -3.98 -9.24
CA VAL A 46 -6.71 -4.32 -10.63
C VAL A 46 -6.25 -5.78 -10.73
N PRO A 47 -7.03 -6.69 -11.36
CA PRO A 47 -6.47 -7.96 -11.80
C PRO A 47 -5.34 -7.61 -12.75
N ARG A 48 -4.15 -8.21 -12.61
CA ARG A 48 -2.97 -7.96 -13.47
C ARG A 48 -3.19 -8.28 -14.97
N PHE A 49 -4.43 -8.49 -15.40
CA PHE A 49 -4.82 -8.93 -16.73
C PHE A 49 -5.44 -7.78 -17.52
N ARG A 50 -4.56 -7.00 -18.16
CA ARG A 50 -4.68 -6.22 -19.41
C ARG A 50 -3.90 -4.91 -19.26
N GLU A 51 -2.59 -5.00 -19.50
CA GLU A 51 -1.77 -3.83 -19.83
C GLU A 51 -2.41 -3.12 -21.04
N GLY A 52 -2.55 -1.78 -20.99
CA GLY A 52 -3.01 -0.97 -22.12
C GLY A 52 -4.25 -0.12 -21.92
N THR A 53 -4.74 0.06 -20.69
CA THR A 53 -5.82 1.03 -20.39
C THR A 53 -5.25 2.34 -19.84
N ASP A 54 -5.89 3.48 -20.12
CA ASP A 54 -5.41 4.81 -19.70
C ASP A 54 -5.24 4.94 -18.18
N TRP A 55 -6.08 4.26 -17.38
CA TRP A 55 -5.99 4.31 -15.92
C TRP A 55 -4.77 3.56 -15.37
N ASP A 56 -4.20 2.60 -16.10
CA ASP A 56 -2.97 1.89 -15.70
C ASP A 56 -1.74 2.81 -15.80
N ALA A 57 -1.71 3.66 -16.83
CA ALA A 57 -0.69 4.69 -16.98
C ALA A 57 -0.79 5.73 -15.85
N ASP A 58 -2.00 6.21 -15.56
CA ASP A 58 -2.25 7.14 -14.46
C ASP A 58 -1.87 6.53 -13.10
N MET A 59 -2.30 5.29 -12.85
CA MET A 59 -2.02 4.57 -11.60
C MET A 59 -0.53 4.58 -11.27
N HIS A 60 0.31 4.18 -12.21
CA HIS A 60 1.75 4.15 -11.98
C HIS A 60 2.37 5.53 -11.75
N ILE A 61 1.91 6.54 -12.48
CA ILE A 61 2.37 7.93 -12.28
C ILE A 61 2.00 8.40 -10.87
N LEU A 62 0.75 8.18 -10.46
CA LEU A 62 0.23 8.57 -9.15
C LEU A 62 0.96 7.84 -8.01
N GLU A 63 1.27 6.54 -8.17
CA GLU A 63 2.07 5.78 -7.20
C GLU A 63 3.47 6.38 -7.05
N ILE A 64 4.12 6.75 -8.15
CA ILE A 64 5.46 7.36 -8.10
C ILE A 64 5.39 8.71 -7.37
N ILE A 65 4.40 9.55 -7.70
CA ILE A 65 4.18 10.83 -6.99
C ILE A 65 4.03 10.59 -5.50
N ALA A 66 3.13 9.69 -5.11
CA ALA A 66 2.87 9.36 -3.71
C ALA A 66 4.14 8.85 -3.00
N VAL A 67 4.91 7.96 -3.63
CA VAL A 67 6.18 7.46 -3.10
C VAL A 67 7.20 8.59 -2.91
N CYS A 68 7.36 9.48 -3.89
CA CYS A 68 8.31 10.59 -3.82
C CYS A 68 8.00 11.57 -2.68
N LEU A 69 6.71 11.73 -2.34
CA LEU A 69 6.26 12.69 -1.32
C LEU A 69 6.29 12.14 0.11
N THR A 70 6.38 10.83 0.29
CA THR A 70 6.53 10.24 1.63
C THR A 70 7.87 10.56 2.28
N THR A 71 7.83 10.79 3.59
CA THR A 71 9.00 10.94 4.47
C THR A 71 9.65 9.59 4.82
N GLY A 72 8.88 8.51 4.77
CA GLY A 72 9.31 7.18 5.19
C GLY A 72 9.12 6.90 6.68
N GLN A 73 8.61 7.86 7.44
CA GLN A 73 8.27 7.66 8.86
C GLN A 73 7.14 6.62 9.03
N PRO A 74 7.07 5.94 10.19
CA PRO A 74 5.93 5.10 10.53
C PRO A 74 4.61 5.88 10.44
N GLY A 75 3.55 5.24 9.95
CA GLY A 75 2.25 5.91 9.75
C GLY A 75 2.16 6.82 8.54
N ASP A 76 3.27 7.40 8.06
CA ASP A 76 3.27 8.31 6.91
C ASP A 76 2.99 7.56 5.60
N ALA A 77 1.79 7.76 5.07
CA ALA A 77 1.33 7.20 3.81
C ALA A 77 0.67 8.33 3.02
N VAL A 78 0.95 8.39 1.72
CA VAL A 78 0.44 9.41 0.81
C VAL A 78 -0.36 8.69 -0.27
N ALA A 79 -1.47 9.27 -0.66
CA ALA A 79 -2.25 8.88 -1.83
C ALA A 79 -2.33 10.06 -2.80
N ALA A 80 -2.43 9.75 -4.09
CA ALA A 80 -2.55 10.72 -5.16
C ALA A 80 -3.63 10.28 -6.15
N ALA A 81 -4.40 11.23 -6.66
CA ALA A 81 -5.34 11.03 -7.76
C ALA A 81 -5.36 12.24 -8.69
N PHE A 82 -5.77 12.04 -9.94
CA PHE A 82 -6.09 13.14 -10.84
C PHE A 82 -7.58 13.48 -10.75
N ASP A 83 -7.88 14.75 -10.49
CA ASP A 83 -9.20 15.32 -10.78
C ASP A 83 -9.20 15.78 -12.23
N LYS A 84 -10.07 15.20 -13.06
CA LYS A 84 -10.15 15.48 -14.50
C LYS A 84 -11.48 16.14 -14.91
N ARG A 85 -12.28 16.61 -13.94
CA ARG A 85 -13.64 17.10 -14.21
C ARG A 85 -13.68 18.38 -15.05
N ASN A 86 -12.75 19.31 -14.80
CA ASN A 86 -12.64 20.58 -15.53
C ASN A 86 -11.29 20.68 -16.24
N TYR A 87 -10.23 20.67 -15.44
CA TYR A 87 -8.84 20.64 -15.85
C TYR A 87 -8.14 19.56 -15.04
N ILE A 88 -7.03 19.02 -15.55
CA ILE A 88 -6.23 18.06 -14.80
C ILE A 88 -5.62 18.76 -13.57
N ALA A 89 -5.98 18.28 -12.38
CA ALA A 89 -5.41 18.72 -11.12
C ALA A 89 -4.96 17.52 -10.29
N LEU A 90 -3.83 17.65 -9.60
CA LEU A 90 -3.30 16.64 -8.71
C LEU A 90 -3.91 16.79 -7.31
N ILE A 91 -4.63 15.77 -6.87
CA ILE A 91 -5.22 15.69 -5.54
C ILE A 91 -4.35 14.78 -4.69
N LEU A 92 -3.88 15.31 -3.57
CA LEU A 92 -3.02 14.59 -2.63
C LEU A 92 -3.71 14.44 -1.29
N ALA A 93 -3.53 13.30 -0.65
CA ALA A 93 -3.91 13.11 0.74
C ALA A 93 -2.82 12.33 1.45
N LYS A 94 -2.76 12.45 2.78
CA LYS A 94 -1.89 11.59 3.60
C LYS A 94 -2.61 11.10 4.83
N ASN A 95 -2.05 10.09 5.48
CA ASN A 95 -2.48 9.67 6.80
C ASN A 95 -2.02 10.72 7.82
N GLY A 96 -2.98 11.28 8.58
CA GLY A 96 -2.71 12.33 9.57
C GLY A 96 -2.73 13.75 9.01
N GLU A 97 -2.26 14.70 9.80
CA GLU A 97 -2.40 16.14 9.53
C GLU A 97 -1.49 16.62 8.39
N VAL A 98 -2.07 17.26 7.37
CA VAL A 98 -1.34 17.94 6.29
C VAL A 98 -0.66 19.20 6.85
N THR A 99 0.62 19.36 6.56
CA THR A 99 1.44 20.47 7.07
C THR A 99 1.96 21.34 5.93
N HIS A 100 2.42 22.55 6.26
CA HIS A 100 3.09 23.42 5.27
C HIS A 100 4.33 22.75 4.62
N ALA A 101 5.01 21.86 5.35
CA ALA A 101 6.14 21.10 4.81
C ALA A 101 5.73 20.19 3.64
N ASP A 102 4.48 19.72 3.60
CA ASP A 102 3.96 18.88 2.53
C ASP A 102 3.71 19.69 1.25
N TYR A 103 3.16 20.90 1.36
CA TYR A 103 3.04 21.83 0.23
C TYR A 103 4.40 22.23 -0.35
N LYS A 104 5.37 22.52 0.52
CA LYS A 104 6.74 22.82 0.11
C LYS A 104 7.38 21.64 -0.61
N ALA A 105 7.18 20.41 -0.11
CA ALA A 105 7.71 19.20 -0.74
C ALA A 105 7.09 18.94 -2.12
N THR A 106 5.78 19.12 -2.29
CA THR A 106 5.12 18.96 -3.60
C THR A 106 5.63 19.99 -4.61
N THR A 107 5.77 21.25 -4.19
CA THR A 107 6.32 22.31 -5.04
C THR A 107 7.77 22.02 -5.45
N ALA A 108 8.59 21.60 -4.50
CA ALA A 108 9.98 21.23 -4.76
C ALA A 108 10.09 20.03 -5.71
N LEU A 109 9.27 18.99 -5.51
CA LEU A 109 9.21 17.83 -6.41
C LEU A 109 8.89 18.27 -7.84
N TRP A 110 7.86 19.10 -8.03
CA TRP A 110 7.45 19.55 -9.36
C TRP A 110 8.53 20.44 -10.03
N SER A 111 9.18 21.30 -9.24
CA SER A 111 10.31 22.11 -9.73
C SER A 111 11.50 21.27 -10.18
N VAL A 112 11.77 20.12 -9.54
CA VAL A 112 12.86 19.22 -9.96
C VAL A 112 12.43 18.46 -11.21
N LEU A 113 11.23 17.90 -11.23
CA LEU A 113 10.70 17.13 -12.36
C LEU A 113 10.66 17.91 -13.68
N THR A 114 10.31 19.19 -13.63
CA THR A 114 10.25 20.07 -14.82
C THR A 114 11.63 20.32 -15.44
N LYS A 115 12.69 20.32 -14.62
CA LYS A 115 14.08 20.55 -15.04
C LYS A 115 14.85 19.26 -15.34
N ALA A 116 14.40 18.13 -14.82
CA ALA A 116 15.05 16.83 -14.95
C ALA A 116 15.18 16.37 -16.41
N GLN A 117 16.33 15.83 -16.77
CA GLN A 117 16.55 15.12 -18.03
C GLN A 117 16.37 13.62 -17.87
N SER A 118 16.68 13.10 -16.69
CA SER A 118 16.55 11.69 -16.33
C SER A 118 15.98 11.52 -14.92
N TRP A 119 15.69 10.29 -14.53
CA TRP A 119 15.26 10.00 -13.17
C TRP A 119 16.38 10.19 -12.13
N ILE A 120 17.65 10.16 -12.53
CA ILE A 120 18.82 10.34 -11.66
C ILE A 120 18.81 11.74 -11.05
N ASP A 121 18.32 12.74 -11.80
CA ASP A 121 18.22 14.14 -11.35
C ASP A 121 17.28 14.31 -10.15
N LEU A 122 16.41 13.32 -9.88
CA LEU A 122 15.54 13.32 -8.71
C LEU A 122 16.19 12.74 -7.45
N LEU A 123 17.34 12.06 -7.56
CA LEU A 123 17.98 11.42 -6.41
C LEU A 123 18.24 12.39 -5.25
N PRO A 124 18.77 13.62 -5.45
CA PRO A 124 18.96 14.55 -4.35
C PRO A 124 17.66 14.87 -3.59
N PHE A 125 16.55 15.06 -4.32
CA PHE A 125 15.24 15.27 -3.71
C PHE A 125 14.77 14.04 -2.94
N LEU A 126 14.89 12.85 -3.52
CA LEU A 126 14.46 11.60 -2.90
C LEU A 126 15.28 11.27 -1.65
N VAL A 127 16.59 11.52 -1.68
CA VAL A 127 17.47 11.37 -0.52
C VAL A 127 17.09 12.37 0.56
N TYR A 128 16.83 13.63 0.22
CA TYR A 128 16.42 14.62 1.21
C TYR A 128 15.06 14.29 1.84
N ARG A 129 14.05 13.98 1.03
CA ARG A 129 12.66 13.80 1.50
C ARG A 129 12.39 12.41 2.05
N SER A 130 12.90 11.37 1.41
CA SER A 130 12.45 9.98 1.59
C SER A 130 13.57 8.99 1.96
N LYS A 131 14.69 9.48 2.52
CA LYS A 131 15.86 8.65 2.90
C LYS A 131 15.48 7.38 3.65
N ALA A 132 14.68 7.51 4.70
CA ALA A 132 14.28 6.37 5.52
C ALA A 132 13.55 5.29 4.71
N ASN A 133 12.73 5.68 3.72
CA ASN A 133 12.05 4.76 2.81
C ASN A 133 13.01 4.14 1.79
N LEU A 134 13.93 4.92 1.22
CA LEU A 134 14.98 4.40 0.32
C LEU A 134 15.86 3.38 1.03
N ASP A 135 16.43 3.73 2.17
CA ASP A 135 17.31 2.86 2.95
C ASP A 135 16.55 1.59 3.37
N LYS A 136 15.29 1.73 3.79
CA LYS A 136 14.44 0.58 4.10
C LYS A 136 14.24 -0.31 2.88
N ARG A 137 13.99 0.23 1.70
CA ARG A 137 13.81 -0.57 0.47
C ARG A 137 15.09 -1.29 0.09
N ILE A 138 16.23 -0.61 0.15
CA ILE A 138 17.55 -1.19 -0.15
C ILE A 138 17.89 -2.30 0.85
N ARG A 139 17.80 -2.05 2.15
CA ARG A 139 18.02 -3.09 3.18
C ARG A 139 17.11 -4.29 2.99
N ASN A 140 15.83 -4.05 2.70
CA ASN A 140 14.89 -5.14 2.44
C ASN A 140 15.26 -5.92 1.18
N LEU A 141 15.70 -5.24 0.12
CA LEU A 141 16.13 -5.88 -1.12
C LEU A 141 17.37 -6.73 -0.88
N HIS A 142 18.39 -6.16 -0.23
CA HIS A 142 19.61 -6.85 0.19
C HIS A 142 19.31 -8.10 1.01
N GLN A 143 18.55 -7.94 2.11
CA GLN A 143 18.14 -9.06 2.94
C GLN A 143 17.43 -10.14 2.12
N SER A 144 16.57 -9.76 1.16
CA SER A 144 15.91 -10.71 0.28
C SER A 144 16.89 -11.47 -0.61
N PHE A 145 17.87 -10.78 -1.19
CA PHE A 145 18.91 -11.42 -1.99
C PHE A 145 19.73 -12.37 -1.12
N THR A 146 20.21 -11.93 0.04
CA THR A 146 20.97 -12.79 0.97
C THR A 146 20.18 -14.03 1.39
N GLU A 147 18.90 -13.89 1.75
CA GLU A 147 18.02 -15.02 2.14
C GLU A 147 17.72 -16.00 0.99
N THR A 148 17.94 -15.59 -0.27
CA THR A 148 17.62 -16.38 -1.46
C THR A 148 18.83 -16.74 -2.32
N CYS A 149 20.02 -16.26 -1.99
CA CYS A 149 21.21 -16.36 -2.82
C CYS A 149 21.58 -17.81 -3.10
N ASP A 150 21.68 -18.64 -2.06
CA ASP A 150 22.02 -20.06 -2.19
C ASP A 150 20.97 -20.80 -3.03
N ALA A 151 19.68 -20.55 -2.76
CA ALA A 151 18.59 -21.17 -3.51
C ALA A 151 18.58 -20.74 -4.98
N LEU A 152 18.90 -19.47 -5.28
CA LEU A 152 19.05 -18.96 -6.64
C LEU A 152 20.24 -19.61 -7.36
N HIS A 153 21.37 -19.79 -6.69
CA HIS A 153 22.53 -20.48 -7.24
C HIS A 153 22.25 -21.96 -7.49
N SER A 154 21.58 -22.65 -6.55
CA SER A 154 21.14 -24.03 -6.74
C SER A 154 20.20 -24.15 -7.94
N ALA A 155 19.21 -23.25 -8.05
CA ALA A 155 18.27 -23.24 -9.18
C ALA A 155 18.97 -22.94 -10.51
N ALA A 156 19.93 -22.01 -10.55
CA ALA A 156 20.73 -21.73 -11.75
C ALA A 156 21.58 -22.93 -12.18
N THR A 157 22.13 -23.69 -11.21
CA THR A 157 22.89 -24.92 -11.47
C THR A 157 21.99 -26.02 -12.00
N GLU A 158 20.83 -26.25 -11.36
CA GLU A 158 19.82 -27.23 -11.78
C GLU A 158 19.33 -26.92 -13.20
N TYR A 159 18.97 -25.66 -13.46
CA TYR A 159 18.56 -25.20 -14.78
C TYR A 159 19.57 -25.57 -15.86
N SER A 160 20.85 -25.41 -15.55
CA SER A 160 21.95 -25.67 -16.48
C SER A 160 22.21 -27.15 -16.72
N SER A 161 21.83 -28.01 -15.77
CA SER A 161 21.82 -29.46 -15.96
C SER A 161 20.66 -29.94 -16.86
N THR A 162 19.56 -29.16 -16.90
CA THR A 162 18.38 -29.48 -17.72
C THR A 162 18.41 -28.88 -19.13
N LEU A 163 19.26 -27.88 -19.37
CA LEU A 163 19.37 -27.25 -20.68
C LEU A 163 20.00 -28.24 -21.68
N THR A 164 19.21 -28.65 -22.68
CA THR A 164 19.79 -29.18 -23.90
C THR A 164 20.50 -28.04 -24.63
N SER A 165 21.72 -28.30 -25.11
CA SER A 165 22.65 -27.33 -25.72
C SER A 165 22.11 -26.59 -26.98
N SER A 166 20.82 -26.70 -27.30
CA SER A 166 20.20 -26.22 -28.54
C SER A 166 19.30 -24.99 -28.39
N VAL A 167 18.95 -24.54 -27.17
CA VAL A 167 18.11 -23.33 -27.00
C VAL A 167 18.97 -22.07 -27.18
N PRO A 168 18.66 -21.18 -28.14
CA PRO A 168 19.41 -19.93 -28.31
C PRO A 168 19.24 -19.00 -27.12
N LEU A 169 20.32 -18.38 -26.66
CA LEU A 169 20.29 -17.42 -25.54
C LEU A 169 19.32 -16.24 -25.74
N ASP A 170 19.04 -15.85 -26.99
CA ASP A 170 18.08 -14.79 -27.30
C ASP A 170 16.63 -15.18 -27.00
N HIS A 171 16.32 -16.47 -27.01
CA HIS A 171 15.02 -16.98 -26.59
C HIS A 171 14.91 -16.97 -25.06
N GLU A 172 16.00 -17.28 -24.37
CA GLU A 172 16.03 -17.42 -22.91
C GLU A 172 16.13 -16.07 -22.19
N PHE A 173 16.93 -15.16 -22.76
CA PHE A 173 17.14 -13.81 -22.26
C PHE A 173 16.78 -12.80 -23.36
N PRO A 174 15.49 -12.63 -23.69
CA PRO A 174 15.06 -11.69 -24.70
C PRO A 174 15.53 -10.27 -24.36
N HIS A 175 15.97 -9.54 -25.39
CA HIS A 175 16.52 -8.17 -25.30
C HIS A 175 17.83 -8.02 -24.50
N SER A 176 18.48 -9.11 -24.10
CA SER A 176 19.76 -9.05 -23.38
C SER A 176 20.97 -8.72 -24.26
N GLY A 177 20.81 -8.64 -25.58
CA GLY A 177 21.94 -8.52 -26.52
C GLY A 177 22.90 -7.36 -26.24
N ILE A 178 22.40 -6.19 -25.81
CA ILE A 178 23.25 -5.05 -25.43
C ILE A 178 24.04 -5.37 -24.15
N TYR A 179 23.37 -5.90 -23.13
CA TYR A 179 24.02 -6.31 -21.88
C TYR A 179 25.08 -7.39 -22.14
N ARG A 180 24.75 -8.42 -22.92
CA ARG A 180 25.68 -9.51 -23.22
C ARG A 180 26.90 -9.02 -24.00
N LYS A 181 26.72 -8.15 -25.01
CA LYS A 181 27.85 -7.54 -25.73
C LYS A 181 28.73 -6.68 -24.84
N ALA A 182 28.14 -6.00 -23.86
CA ALA A 182 28.89 -5.14 -22.94
C ALA A 182 29.67 -5.95 -21.89
N MET A 183 29.06 -6.99 -21.32
CA MET A 183 29.66 -7.80 -20.24
C MET A 183 30.52 -8.94 -20.76
N TYR A 184 30.22 -9.43 -21.96
CA TYR A 184 30.83 -10.62 -22.58
C TYR A 184 31.14 -10.33 -24.06
N PRO A 185 32.05 -9.38 -24.36
CA PRO A 185 32.30 -8.93 -25.73
C PRO A 185 32.78 -10.05 -26.67
N ASP A 186 33.50 -11.05 -26.14
CA ASP A 186 34.20 -12.06 -26.94
C ASP A 186 33.87 -13.52 -26.57
N ALA A 187 32.93 -13.75 -25.65
CA ALA A 187 32.67 -15.10 -25.10
C ALA A 187 31.38 -15.73 -25.63
N GLN A 188 31.47 -16.99 -26.06
CA GLN A 188 30.30 -17.86 -26.17
C GLN A 188 29.84 -18.22 -24.76
N ILE A 189 29.01 -17.35 -24.18
CA ILE A 189 28.52 -17.53 -22.82
C ILE A 189 27.37 -18.53 -22.78
N ARG A 190 27.20 -19.18 -21.64
CA ARG A 190 26.06 -20.07 -21.35
C ARG A 190 25.06 -19.38 -20.42
N ALA A 191 23.83 -19.87 -20.40
CA ALA A 191 22.75 -19.31 -19.59
C ALA A 191 23.04 -19.34 -18.08
N ASP A 192 23.66 -20.41 -17.56
CA ASP A 192 24.15 -20.50 -16.17
C ASP A 192 25.04 -19.33 -15.83
N HIS A 193 26.07 -19.10 -16.65
CA HIS A 193 27.08 -18.09 -16.33
C HIS A 193 26.44 -16.71 -16.23
N ILE A 194 25.50 -16.39 -17.13
CA ILE A 194 24.73 -15.14 -17.05
C ILE A 194 23.93 -15.09 -15.74
N LEU A 195 23.24 -16.18 -15.36
CA LEU A 195 22.44 -16.21 -14.13
C LEU A 195 23.31 -16.07 -12.88
N HIS A 196 24.42 -16.82 -12.78
CA HIS A 196 25.37 -16.73 -11.67
C HIS A 196 25.98 -15.34 -11.57
N ASP A 197 26.38 -14.73 -12.69
CA ASP A 197 26.93 -13.37 -12.70
C ASP A 197 25.87 -12.33 -12.31
N LEU A 198 24.63 -12.47 -12.76
CA LEU A 198 23.53 -11.60 -12.35
C LEU A 198 23.24 -11.73 -10.85
N ILE A 199 23.21 -12.95 -10.31
CA ILE A 199 23.03 -13.19 -8.88
C ILE A 199 24.18 -12.56 -8.10
N ASN A 200 25.43 -12.82 -8.48
CA ASN A 200 26.62 -12.27 -7.83
C ASN A 200 26.64 -10.75 -7.89
N THR A 201 26.32 -10.16 -9.05
CA THR A 201 26.25 -8.71 -9.25
C THR A 201 25.17 -8.12 -8.36
N CYS A 202 23.96 -8.69 -8.35
CA CYS A 202 22.87 -8.22 -7.50
C CYS A 202 23.23 -8.31 -6.02
N THR A 203 23.82 -9.42 -5.58
CA THR A 203 24.26 -9.61 -4.20
C THR A 203 25.33 -8.58 -3.81
N ALA A 204 26.38 -8.42 -4.63
CA ALA A 204 27.46 -7.47 -4.38
C ALA A 204 26.99 -6.00 -4.39
N THR A 205 26.06 -5.65 -5.28
CA THR A 205 25.54 -4.27 -5.41
C THR A 205 24.41 -3.96 -4.43
N SER A 206 23.77 -4.97 -3.83
CA SER A 206 22.66 -4.78 -2.89
C SER A 206 23.08 -4.19 -1.53
N THR A 207 24.37 -4.22 -1.19
CA THR A 207 24.94 -3.57 0.01
C THR A 207 25.17 -2.07 -0.14
N PHE A 208 24.85 -1.49 -1.30
CA PHE A 208 25.08 -0.07 -1.55
C PHE A 208 24.35 0.82 -0.55
N GLU A 209 25.10 1.69 0.14
CA GLU A 209 24.53 2.78 0.92
C GLU A 209 24.25 3.97 0.02
N VAL A 210 23.07 4.59 0.15
CA VAL A 210 22.78 5.84 -0.55
C VAL A 210 23.58 6.98 0.07
N GLN A 211 24.86 7.04 -0.29
CA GLN A 211 25.69 8.22 -0.13
C GLN A 211 25.43 9.18 -1.29
N GLN A 212 25.84 10.44 -1.19
CA GLN A 212 25.55 11.47 -2.22
C GLN A 212 26.09 11.13 -3.62
N GLU A 213 26.94 10.11 -3.77
CA GLU A 213 27.50 9.69 -5.06
C GLU A 213 26.55 8.73 -5.81
N GLN A 214 25.92 9.29 -6.84
CA GLN A 214 24.76 8.76 -7.57
C GLN A 214 25.03 7.54 -8.48
N LYS A 215 26.30 7.17 -8.70
CA LYS A 215 26.68 6.27 -9.82
C LYS A 215 26.34 4.79 -9.58
N SER A 216 26.44 4.29 -8.34
CA SER A 216 26.22 2.86 -8.05
C SER A 216 24.73 2.46 -8.09
N PHE A 217 23.82 3.43 -7.90
CA PHE A 217 22.38 3.19 -7.89
C PHE A 217 21.81 2.82 -9.28
N VAL A 218 22.52 3.16 -10.35
CA VAL A 218 22.11 2.92 -11.75
C VAL A 218 22.37 1.47 -12.21
N GLN A 219 23.31 0.76 -11.58
CA GLN A 219 23.77 -0.57 -12.03
C GLN A 219 22.81 -1.72 -11.66
N LEU A 220 21.83 -1.48 -10.78
CA LEU A 220 20.91 -2.50 -10.24
C LEU A 220 19.68 -2.83 -11.12
N LEU A 221 19.59 -2.29 -12.34
CA LEU A 221 18.35 -2.31 -13.14
C LEU A 221 18.52 -2.94 -14.53
N PRO A 222 18.67 -4.27 -14.64
CA PRO A 222 17.93 -4.98 -15.69
C PRO A 222 17.40 -6.38 -15.30
N GLY A 223 16.20 -6.70 -15.79
CA GLY A 223 15.71 -8.08 -15.98
C GLY A 223 14.38 -8.42 -15.29
N LYS A 224 13.31 -8.62 -16.08
CA LYS A 224 12.09 -9.34 -15.67
C LYS A 224 12.11 -10.72 -16.35
N SER A 225 11.93 -11.81 -15.60
CA SER A 225 11.29 -13.05 -16.09
C SER A 225 10.90 -13.98 -14.94
N SER A 226 10.06 -14.97 -15.24
CA SER A 226 9.15 -15.69 -14.35
C SER A 226 9.38 -17.20 -14.27
N ALA A 227 8.84 -17.77 -13.18
CA ALA A 227 8.47 -19.18 -12.91
C ALA A 227 9.52 -20.05 -12.21
N TRP A 228 9.23 -20.40 -10.95
CA TRP A 228 9.92 -21.41 -10.12
C TRP A 228 8.94 -21.98 -9.08
N GLN A 229 9.32 -22.96 -8.25
CA GLN A 229 8.49 -23.89 -7.45
C GLN A 229 7.98 -23.37 -6.07
N PHE A 230 6.86 -23.88 -5.53
CA PHE A 230 6.04 -23.32 -4.42
C PHE A 230 6.74 -22.68 -3.19
N GLU A 231 7.82 -23.24 -2.65
CA GLU A 231 8.55 -22.61 -1.54
C GLU A 231 9.52 -21.52 -2.04
N LEU A 232 10.19 -21.79 -3.15
CA LEU A 232 10.97 -20.83 -3.93
C LEU A 232 10.05 -19.71 -4.50
N ILE A 233 8.78 -19.99 -4.85
CA ILE A 233 7.77 -19.01 -5.28
C ILE A 233 7.58 -17.99 -4.18
N THR A 234 7.39 -18.42 -2.94
CA THR A 234 7.11 -17.47 -1.87
C THR A 234 8.30 -16.54 -1.62
N ARG A 235 9.53 -17.08 -1.62
CA ARG A 235 10.77 -16.29 -1.44
C ARG A 235 11.06 -15.41 -2.66
N LEU A 236 10.90 -15.93 -3.87
CA LEU A 236 11.06 -15.18 -5.12
C LEU A 236 9.96 -14.16 -5.33
N GLU A 237 8.74 -14.41 -4.88
CA GLU A 237 7.68 -13.41 -4.87
C GLU A 237 8.02 -12.28 -3.93
N ARG A 238 8.58 -12.57 -2.75
CA ARG A 238 9.06 -11.54 -1.84
C ARG A 238 10.18 -10.72 -2.48
N LEU A 239 11.16 -11.37 -3.11
CA LEU A 239 12.23 -10.71 -3.86
C LEU A 239 11.68 -9.88 -5.02
N LYS A 240 10.84 -10.47 -5.88
CA LYS A 240 10.14 -9.83 -7.00
C LYS A 240 9.35 -8.62 -6.54
N ARG A 241 8.56 -8.71 -5.46
CA ARG A 241 7.82 -7.58 -4.90
C ARG A 241 8.77 -6.46 -4.43
N ARG A 242 9.92 -6.81 -3.85
CA ARG A 242 10.96 -5.85 -3.40
C ARG A 242 11.68 -5.21 -4.58
N LEU A 243 12.00 -5.98 -5.62
CA LEU A 243 12.54 -5.49 -6.89
C LEU A 243 11.54 -4.58 -7.60
N ASP A 244 10.28 -4.99 -7.75
CA ASP A 244 9.22 -4.17 -8.34
C ASP A 244 9.12 -2.82 -7.62
N ARG A 245 9.20 -2.80 -6.28
CA ARG A 245 9.21 -1.59 -5.45
C ARG A 245 10.45 -0.71 -5.68
N PHE A 246 11.61 -1.30 -5.95
CA PHE A 246 12.84 -0.58 -6.26
C PHE A 246 12.80 -0.02 -7.69
N CYS A 247 12.43 -0.86 -8.65
CA CYS A 247 12.20 -0.52 -10.05
C CYS A 247 11.08 0.51 -10.27
N GLN A 248 10.20 0.78 -9.29
CA GLN A 248 9.28 1.92 -9.36
C GLN A 248 10.00 3.24 -9.66
N TYR A 249 11.23 3.43 -9.17
CA TYR A 249 12.01 4.64 -9.45
C TYR A 249 12.49 4.73 -10.90
N SER A 250 12.72 3.60 -11.60
CA SER A 250 13.08 3.64 -13.01
C SER A 250 11.92 4.14 -13.90
N LYS A 251 10.68 4.04 -13.42
CA LYS A 251 9.49 4.58 -14.09
C LYS A 251 9.34 6.10 -13.96
N ILE A 252 10.17 6.78 -13.16
CA ILE A 252 10.17 8.25 -13.01
C ILE A 252 10.26 8.97 -14.36
N GLY A 253 10.90 8.38 -15.37
CA GLY A 253 10.95 8.97 -16.71
C GLY A 253 9.57 9.31 -17.29
N ARG A 254 8.52 8.56 -16.93
CA ARG A 254 7.13 8.88 -17.31
C ARG A 254 6.61 10.13 -16.57
N LEU A 255 6.93 10.25 -15.29
CA LEU A 255 6.57 11.40 -14.46
C LEU A 255 7.30 12.68 -14.92
N VAL A 256 8.58 12.58 -15.31
CA VAL A 256 9.34 13.70 -15.91
C VAL A 256 8.65 14.19 -17.20
N LYS A 257 8.24 13.26 -18.08
CA LYS A 257 7.48 13.61 -19.30
C LYS A 257 6.17 14.32 -18.97
N LEU A 258 5.44 13.85 -17.95
CA LEU A 258 4.20 14.48 -17.50
C LEU A 258 4.44 15.90 -16.98
N ALA A 259 5.44 16.09 -16.11
CA ALA A 259 5.76 17.39 -15.53
C ALA A 259 6.22 18.40 -16.60
N LYS A 260 6.99 17.96 -17.61
CA LYS A 260 7.35 18.82 -18.75
C LYS A 260 6.15 19.23 -19.60
N ARG A 261 5.16 18.34 -19.74
CA ARG A 261 3.90 18.65 -20.45
C ARG A 261 3.02 19.61 -19.65
N TYR A 262 3.02 19.49 -18.32
CA TYR A 262 2.23 20.31 -17.40
C TYR A 262 3.13 20.96 -16.33
N PRO A 263 3.94 21.97 -16.70
CA PRO A 263 4.92 22.57 -15.79
C PRO A 263 4.26 23.26 -14.59
N ASN A 264 3.02 23.73 -14.76
CA ASN A 264 2.21 24.38 -13.73
C ASN A 264 1.00 23.53 -13.35
N LEU A 265 1.16 22.20 -13.22
CA LEU A 265 0.06 21.31 -12.84
C LEU A 265 -0.51 21.76 -11.49
N PRO A 266 -1.78 22.21 -11.42
CA PRO A 266 -2.39 22.58 -10.16
C PRO A 266 -2.42 21.38 -9.23
N PHE A 267 -2.12 21.60 -7.94
CA PHE A 267 -2.25 20.57 -6.93
C PHE A 267 -2.91 21.13 -5.67
N ARG A 268 -3.55 20.24 -4.91
CA ARG A 268 -4.05 20.55 -3.57
C ARG A 268 -3.96 19.33 -2.66
N TRP A 269 -3.77 19.58 -1.38
CA TRP A 269 -3.90 18.56 -0.36
C TRP A 269 -5.33 18.52 0.17
N VAL A 270 -5.83 17.32 0.46
CA VAL A 270 -7.08 17.10 1.19
C VAL A 270 -6.77 17.26 2.66
N GLU A 271 -7.08 18.43 3.19
CA GLU A 271 -6.97 18.77 4.60
C GLU A 271 -8.16 18.16 5.36
N GLU A 272 -7.91 17.75 6.61
CA GLU A 272 -9.01 17.36 7.50
C GLU A 272 -9.59 18.63 8.13
N ASP A 273 -10.91 18.72 8.20
CA ASP A 273 -11.54 19.57 9.19
C ASP A 273 -11.22 18.97 10.57
N ILE A 274 -10.15 19.47 11.18
CA ILE A 274 -9.54 19.02 12.45
C ILE A 274 -10.59 18.90 13.58
N PHE A 275 -11.74 19.56 13.44
CA PHE A 275 -12.80 19.62 14.44
C PHE A 275 -13.67 18.35 14.53
N ALA A 276 -13.67 17.47 13.51
CA ALA A 276 -14.67 16.39 13.46
C ALA A 276 -14.27 15.10 14.17
N MET A 277 -12.99 14.81 14.34
CA MET A 277 -12.52 13.73 15.21
C MET A 277 -11.67 14.38 16.28
N GLY A 278 -12.20 14.50 17.50
CA GLY A 278 -11.42 14.97 18.63
C GLY A 278 -10.06 14.27 18.62
N ASN A 279 -8.97 15.04 18.68
CA ASN A 279 -7.57 14.60 18.61
C ASN A 279 -7.16 13.57 19.70
N GLY A 280 -8.13 12.97 20.38
CA GLY A 280 -7.97 11.97 21.40
C GLY A 280 -7.39 10.69 20.81
N ALA A 281 -6.28 10.28 21.38
CA ALA A 281 -5.93 8.88 21.27
C ALA A 281 -7.03 8.04 21.93
N LEU A 282 -7.40 6.97 21.25
CA LEU A 282 -8.32 5.96 21.73
C LEU A 282 -7.55 4.92 22.52
N GLU A 283 -8.06 4.59 23.70
CA GLU A 283 -7.51 3.52 24.53
C GLU A 283 -8.36 2.26 24.37
N ILE A 284 -7.75 1.18 23.89
CA ILE A 284 -8.42 -0.14 23.81
C ILE A 284 -8.34 -0.87 25.15
N CYS A 285 -9.09 -1.97 25.30
CA CYS A 285 -9.11 -2.80 26.51
C CYS A 285 -7.70 -3.10 27.04
N ILE A 286 -7.54 -3.15 28.37
CA ILE A 286 -6.25 -3.46 29.01
C ILE A 286 -5.84 -4.90 28.70
N ASN A 287 -6.80 -5.83 28.77
CA ASN A 287 -6.55 -7.24 28.53
C ASN A 287 -7.03 -7.63 27.12
N PRO A 288 -6.17 -8.17 26.23
CA PRO A 288 -6.60 -8.63 24.92
C PRO A 288 -7.68 -9.71 24.96
N MET A 289 -7.78 -10.49 26.05
CA MET A 289 -8.83 -11.51 26.20
C MET A 289 -10.22 -10.88 26.29
N GLN A 290 -10.35 -9.68 26.85
CA GLN A 290 -11.63 -8.94 26.85
C GLN A 290 -12.06 -8.61 25.41
N ALA A 291 -11.12 -8.17 24.57
CA ALA A 291 -11.39 -7.95 23.16
C ALA A 291 -11.78 -9.25 22.43
N VAL A 292 -11.16 -10.39 22.76
CA VAL A 292 -11.55 -11.71 22.22
C VAL A 292 -12.97 -12.08 22.65
N GLU A 293 -13.32 -11.90 23.92
CA GLU A 293 -14.66 -12.16 24.45
C GLU A 293 -15.72 -11.27 23.80
N HIS A 294 -15.41 -9.99 23.57
CA HIS A 294 -16.28 -9.06 22.83
C HIS A 294 -16.57 -9.55 21.42
N VAL A 295 -15.55 -10.07 20.71
CA VAL A 295 -15.71 -10.60 19.35
C VAL A 295 -16.56 -11.86 19.32
N LEU A 296 -16.28 -12.79 20.24
CA LEU A 296 -16.99 -14.07 20.31
C LEU A 296 -18.36 -13.96 20.96
N LYS A 297 -18.65 -12.83 21.63
CA LYS A 297 -19.87 -12.58 22.41
C LYS A 297 -20.11 -13.65 23.49
N ARG A 298 -19.04 -14.16 24.09
CA ARG A 298 -19.06 -15.14 25.20
C ARG A 298 -17.78 -15.04 26.01
N GLN A 299 -17.85 -15.51 27.26
CA GLN A 299 -16.66 -15.68 28.10
C GLN A 299 -15.80 -16.85 27.63
N LEU A 300 -14.49 -16.74 27.82
CA LEU A 300 -13.54 -17.80 27.52
C LEU A 300 -13.30 -18.70 28.74
N SER A 301 -13.15 -20.00 28.51
CA SER A 301 -12.64 -20.90 29.56
C SER A 301 -11.13 -20.72 29.75
N PRO A 302 -10.55 -21.08 30.92
CA PRO A 302 -9.10 -21.03 31.13
C PRO A 302 -8.31 -21.78 30.06
N GLN A 303 -8.79 -22.95 29.63
CA GLN A 303 -8.17 -23.76 28.57
C GLN A 303 -8.13 -23.01 27.23
N GLN A 304 -9.18 -22.26 26.88
CA GLN A 304 -9.22 -21.46 25.67
C GLN A 304 -8.27 -20.26 25.74
N ILE A 305 -8.15 -19.64 26.91
CA ILE A 305 -7.19 -18.56 27.14
C ILE A 305 -5.76 -19.09 26.95
N ASP A 306 -5.45 -20.22 27.57
CA ASP A 306 -4.14 -20.87 27.47
C ASP A 306 -3.81 -21.24 26.02
N ALA A 307 -4.79 -21.80 25.28
CA ALA A 307 -4.65 -22.11 23.86
C ALA A 307 -4.28 -20.88 23.01
N ILE A 308 -4.96 -19.75 23.23
CA ILE A 308 -4.69 -18.50 22.50
C ILE A 308 -3.31 -17.97 22.86
N ILE A 309 -2.92 -17.98 24.14
CA ILE A 309 -1.60 -17.51 24.60
C ILE A 309 -0.50 -18.40 24.03
N GLN A 310 -0.66 -19.72 24.04
CA GLN A 310 0.30 -20.65 23.45
C GLN A 310 0.45 -20.42 21.94
N ARG A 311 -0.65 -20.17 21.23
CA ARG A 311 -0.63 -19.89 19.79
C ARG A 311 -0.01 -18.54 19.46
N PHE A 312 -0.24 -17.52 20.30
CA PHE A 312 0.21 -16.15 20.10
C PHE A 312 0.98 -15.63 21.34
N PRO A 313 2.20 -16.13 21.59
CA PRO A 313 2.94 -15.87 22.83
C PRO A 313 3.32 -14.41 23.06
N HIS A 314 3.30 -13.58 22.00
CA HIS A 314 3.63 -12.16 22.09
C HIS A 314 2.39 -11.25 22.23
N LEU A 315 1.18 -11.81 22.21
CA LEU A 315 -0.07 -11.04 22.20
C LEU A 315 -0.14 -10.04 23.35
N MET A 316 0.04 -10.51 24.60
CA MET A 316 -0.06 -9.66 25.80
C MET A 316 0.91 -8.47 25.75
N ARG A 317 2.18 -8.75 25.47
CA ARG A 317 3.25 -7.73 25.42
C ARG A 317 3.01 -6.72 24.30
N ASN A 318 2.67 -7.19 23.10
CA ASN A 318 2.43 -6.31 21.96
C ASN A 318 1.18 -5.45 22.15
N TRP A 319 0.15 -6.01 22.80
CA TRP A 319 -1.10 -5.33 23.12
C TRP A 319 -0.86 -4.14 24.05
N GLU A 320 -0.13 -4.36 25.15
CA GLU A 320 0.22 -3.31 26.11
C GLU A 320 0.99 -2.15 25.43
N GLN A 321 1.95 -2.48 24.56
CA GLN A 321 2.74 -1.49 23.83
C GLN A 321 1.94 -0.66 22.81
N ARG A 322 0.76 -1.14 22.40
CA ARG A 322 -0.04 -0.56 21.31
C ARG A 322 -1.48 -0.26 21.72
N ARG A 323 -1.70 -0.11 23.04
CA ARG A 323 -3.03 0.15 23.61
C ARG A 323 -3.58 1.52 23.23
N CYS A 324 -2.68 2.49 23.04
CA CYS A 324 -3.03 3.86 22.66
C CYS A 324 -2.99 3.99 21.13
N ILE A 325 -4.17 4.10 20.52
CA ILE A 325 -4.34 4.16 19.07
C ILE A 325 -4.80 5.57 18.71
N ARG A 326 -4.31 6.13 17.60
CA ARG A 326 -4.85 7.37 17.02
C ARG A 326 -5.55 7.04 15.71
N PRO A 327 -6.88 6.82 15.72
CA PRO A 327 -7.62 6.55 14.50
C PRO A 327 -7.49 7.71 13.51
N CYS A 328 -7.33 7.40 12.23
CA CYS A 328 -7.39 8.38 11.15
C CYS A 328 -8.02 7.77 9.90
N ILE A 329 -8.71 8.60 9.10
CA ILE A 329 -9.11 8.17 7.76
C ILE A 329 -7.84 8.07 6.91
N HIS A 330 -7.61 6.91 6.34
CA HIS A 330 -6.44 6.69 5.48
C HIS A 330 -6.53 7.50 4.19
N ALA A 331 -5.39 7.86 3.64
CA ALA A 331 -5.23 8.78 2.52
C ALA A 331 -6.10 8.42 1.30
N GLU A 332 -6.27 7.13 0.99
CA GLU A 332 -7.10 6.69 -0.14
C GLU A 332 -8.55 7.10 0.03
N LEU A 333 -9.09 6.87 1.23
CA LEU A 333 -10.48 7.18 1.53
C LEU A 333 -10.70 8.69 1.59
N ARG A 334 -9.72 9.46 2.08
CA ARG A 334 -9.78 10.93 2.04
C ARG A 334 -9.97 11.46 0.63
N ILE A 335 -9.22 10.93 -0.35
CA ILE A 335 -9.37 11.29 -1.76
C ILE A 335 -10.77 10.95 -2.27
N ILE A 336 -11.25 9.74 -1.99
CA ILE A 336 -12.57 9.29 -2.47
C ILE A 336 -13.68 10.14 -1.89
N LEU A 337 -13.67 10.38 -0.58
CA LEU A 337 -14.67 11.18 0.12
C LEU A 337 -14.69 12.61 -0.42
N HIS A 338 -13.51 13.23 -0.58
CA HIS A 338 -13.35 14.58 -1.10
C HIS A 338 -13.83 14.72 -2.55
N LEU A 339 -13.42 13.81 -3.44
CA LEU A 339 -13.82 13.89 -4.85
C LEU A 339 -15.30 13.52 -5.05
N SER A 340 -15.85 12.68 -4.17
CA SER A 340 -17.27 12.31 -4.21
C SER A 340 -18.20 13.39 -3.65
N SER A 341 -17.75 14.19 -2.67
CA SER A 341 -18.54 15.30 -2.10
C SER A 341 -18.70 16.45 -3.09
N LEU A 342 -17.68 16.69 -3.91
CA LEU A 342 -17.66 17.72 -4.95
C LEU A 342 -18.55 17.38 -6.17
N SER A 343 -19.24 16.24 -6.16
CA SER A 343 -20.20 15.87 -7.20
C SER A 343 -21.55 16.53 -6.85
N PRO A 344 -22.07 17.46 -7.69
CA PRO A 344 -23.35 18.12 -7.42
C PRO A 344 -24.45 17.10 -7.18
N ALA A 345 -25.29 17.34 -6.16
CA ALA A 345 -26.43 16.48 -5.82
C ALA A 345 -27.54 16.47 -6.91
N GLY A 346 -27.37 17.24 -7.98
CA GLY A 346 -28.36 17.45 -9.01
C GLY A 346 -28.16 16.51 -10.20
N LEU A 347 -28.88 15.40 -10.17
CA LEU A 347 -29.62 14.81 -11.29
C LEU A 347 -29.38 15.49 -12.66
N SER A 348 -28.78 14.75 -13.59
CA SER A 348 -29.05 14.73 -15.06
C SER A 348 -27.80 14.63 -15.96
N ALA A 349 -26.58 14.87 -15.46
CA ALA A 349 -25.35 14.70 -16.28
C ALA A 349 -24.72 13.28 -16.20
N GLU A 350 -25.16 12.44 -15.26
CA GLU A 350 -24.54 11.12 -15.00
C GLU A 350 -24.88 10.04 -16.04
N LEU A 351 -25.77 10.31 -17.00
CA LEU A 351 -26.11 9.35 -18.06
C LEU A 351 -25.05 9.28 -19.19
N SER A 352 -24.10 10.21 -19.25
CA SER A 352 -23.09 10.24 -20.32
C SER A 352 -21.64 10.11 -19.84
N GLN A 353 -21.36 10.23 -18.53
CA GLN A 353 -19.99 10.01 -18.04
C GLN A 353 -19.76 8.50 -17.93
N LYS A 354 -19.47 7.92 -19.10
CA LYS A 354 -18.96 6.56 -19.31
C LYS A 354 -18.11 6.16 -18.11
N TYR A 355 -18.36 4.98 -17.56
CA TYR A 355 -17.70 4.32 -16.42
C TYR A 355 -16.16 4.34 -16.48
N THR A 356 -15.54 5.51 -16.45
CA THR A 356 -14.10 5.66 -16.53
C THR A 356 -13.55 5.42 -15.13
N PRO A 357 -12.78 4.32 -14.93
CA PRO A 357 -12.22 4.03 -13.63
C PRO A 357 -11.29 5.16 -13.21
N GLN A 358 -11.39 5.60 -11.96
CA GLN A 358 -10.52 6.63 -11.38
C GLN A 358 -9.41 5.97 -10.58
N ALA A 359 -8.16 6.19 -10.99
CA ALA A 359 -6.99 5.63 -10.34
C ALA A 359 -6.59 6.43 -9.09
N ILE A 360 -6.25 5.71 -8.02
CA ILE A 360 -5.58 6.25 -6.84
C ILE A 360 -4.24 5.54 -6.69
N GLY A 361 -3.15 6.29 -6.85
CA GLY A 361 -1.81 5.81 -6.59
C GLY A 361 -1.41 6.05 -5.14
N CYS A 362 -0.88 5.02 -4.48
CA CYS A 362 -0.56 5.07 -3.06
C CYS A 362 0.91 4.73 -2.80
N SER A 363 1.54 5.41 -1.84
CA SER A 363 2.92 5.14 -1.47
C SER A 363 3.11 3.78 -0.78
N LYS A 364 2.05 3.32 -0.11
CA LYS A 364 1.90 1.99 0.49
C LYS A 364 0.71 1.30 -0.15
N ARG A 365 0.67 -0.03 -0.11
CA ARG A 365 -0.54 -0.75 -0.54
C ARG A 365 -1.68 -0.43 0.42
N SER A 366 -2.89 -0.40 -0.11
CA SER A 366 -4.09 -0.17 0.68
C SER A 366 -4.25 -1.21 1.78
N CYS A 367 -4.74 -0.77 2.93
CA CYS A 367 -5.02 -1.68 4.03
C CYS A 367 -6.27 -2.54 3.74
N LEU A 368 -6.47 -3.56 4.57
CA LEU A 368 -7.65 -4.40 4.54
C LEU A 368 -8.94 -3.55 4.56
N CYS A 369 -9.05 -2.61 5.50
CA CYS A 369 -10.24 -1.78 5.67
C CYS A 369 -10.48 -0.84 4.49
N CYS A 370 -9.43 -0.17 3.97
CA CYS A 370 -9.55 0.65 2.76
C CYS A 370 -10.07 -0.17 1.58
N ALA A 371 -9.50 -1.35 1.33
CA ALA A 371 -9.93 -2.19 0.21
C ALA A 371 -11.38 -2.68 0.37
N LEU A 372 -11.77 -3.14 1.57
CA LEU A 372 -13.16 -3.53 1.88
C LEU A 372 -14.15 -2.36 1.71
N TRP A 373 -13.74 -1.17 2.16
CA TRP A 373 -14.57 0.02 2.08
C TRP A 373 -14.74 0.47 0.62
N ILE A 374 -13.65 0.53 -0.15
CA ILE A 374 -13.67 0.90 -1.57
C ILE A 374 -14.53 -0.06 -2.38
N ASP A 375 -14.44 -1.37 -2.12
CA ASP A 375 -15.30 -2.37 -2.75
C ASP A 375 -16.79 -2.13 -2.42
N SER A 376 -17.09 -1.87 -1.14
CA SER A 376 -18.45 -1.57 -0.69
C SER A 376 -18.98 -0.28 -1.33
N PHE A 377 -18.15 0.75 -1.41
CA PHE A 377 -18.45 2.02 -2.03
C PHE A 377 -18.72 1.88 -3.54
N LYS A 378 -17.89 1.09 -4.24
CA LYS A 378 -18.07 0.76 -5.67
C LYS A 378 -19.44 0.12 -5.91
N VAL A 379 -19.81 -0.87 -5.09
CA VAL A 379 -21.11 -1.55 -5.20
C VAL A 379 -22.27 -0.58 -4.90
N GLY A 380 -22.15 0.27 -3.88
CA GLY A 380 -23.24 1.15 -3.46
C GLY A 380 -23.43 2.42 -4.29
N THR A 381 -22.39 2.90 -4.96
CA THR A 381 -22.43 4.18 -5.71
C THR A 381 -22.23 4.02 -7.21
N ASN A 382 -21.87 2.82 -7.67
CA ASN A 382 -21.50 2.53 -9.05
C ASN A 382 -20.30 3.35 -9.57
N LYS A 383 -19.57 4.05 -8.67
CA LYS A 383 -18.35 4.78 -8.99
C LYS A 383 -17.15 3.85 -8.89
N MET A 384 -16.43 3.70 -10.00
CA MET A 384 -15.30 2.78 -10.06
C MET A 384 -14.00 3.50 -9.67
N TRP A 385 -13.59 3.29 -8.42
CA TRP A 385 -12.24 3.61 -7.96
C TRP A 385 -11.34 2.39 -8.10
N VAL A 386 -10.12 2.64 -8.53
CA VAL A 386 -9.11 1.62 -8.77
C VAL A 386 -7.92 1.95 -7.90
N ILE A 387 -7.38 0.93 -7.22
CA ILE A 387 -6.16 1.00 -6.42
C ILE A 387 -5.17 -0.04 -6.93
N SER A 388 -3.87 0.21 -6.74
CA SER A 388 -2.81 -0.68 -7.24
C SER A 388 -2.73 -2.03 -6.51
N GLY A 389 -3.44 -2.17 -5.40
CA GLY A 389 -3.56 -3.42 -4.66
C GLY A 389 -3.72 -3.25 -3.17
N SER A 390 -4.33 -4.25 -2.54
CA SER A 390 -4.36 -4.36 -1.08
C SER A 390 -3.14 -5.13 -0.57
N GLY A 391 -2.62 -4.70 0.58
CA GLY A 391 -1.65 -5.47 1.36
C GLY A 391 -2.30 -6.52 2.25
N GLY A 392 -3.64 -6.52 2.36
CA GLY A 392 -4.41 -7.39 3.25
C GLY A 392 -4.16 -7.14 4.75
N LYS A 393 -3.30 -6.18 5.10
CA LYS A 393 -2.94 -5.87 6.49
C LYS A 393 -4.04 -5.07 7.17
N ALA A 394 -4.42 -5.51 8.35
CA ALA A 394 -5.22 -4.73 9.29
C ALA A 394 -4.33 -3.66 9.95
N TYR A 395 -4.82 -2.42 10.03
CA TYR A 395 -4.20 -1.38 10.84
C TYR A 395 -5.23 -0.87 11.84
N SER A 396 -4.93 -0.99 13.12
CA SER A 396 -5.81 -0.61 14.21
C SER A 396 -6.12 0.89 14.27
N ASN A 397 -5.31 1.71 13.61
CA ASN A 397 -5.51 3.14 13.45
C ASN A 397 -6.45 3.55 12.30
N TRP A 398 -7.14 2.61 11.64
CA TRP A 398 -8.13 2.97 10.62
C TRP A 398 -9.39 3.53 11.27
N ALA A 399 -9.80 4.74 10.88
CA ALA A 399 -11.04 5.36 11.34
C ALA A 399 -12.21 5.13 10.38
N LEU A 400 -13.41 4.97 10.95
CA LEU A 400 -14.67 4.89 10.24
C LEU A 400 -15.00 6.22 9.52
N PRO A 401 -15.16 6.24 8.19
CA PRO A 401 -15.49 7.46 7.45
C PRO A 401 -16.75 8.19 7.91
N SER A 402 -17.78 7.48 8.38
CA SER A 402 -19.04 8.10 8.82
C SER A 402 -18.93 8.93 10.10
N THR A 403 -17.80 8.89 10.80
CA THR A 403 -17.58 9.63 12.05
C THR A 403 -17.09 11.06 11.80
N ILE A 404 -16.80 11.44 10.54
CA ILE A 404 -16.28 12.76 10.20
C ILE A 404 -17.40 13.66 9.64
N GLY A 405 -17.91 14.53 10.53
CA GLY A 405 -18.61 15.78 10.18
C GLY A 405 -20.01 15.65 9.57
N GLU A 406 -20.69 16.79 9.42
CA GLU A 406 -22.06 16.98 8.89
C GLU A 406 -22.22 16.62 7.40
N MET A 407 -21.69 15.48 6.95
CA MET A 407 -22.04 14.94 5.65
C MET A 407 -23.45 14.33 5.74
N SER A 408 -24.48 15.18 5.77
CA SER A 408 -25.93 14.91 5.71
C SER A 408 -26.41 13.92 4.63
N ARG A 409 -25.50 13.34 3.84
CA ARG A 409 -25.68 12.13 3.01
C ARG A 409 -25.44 10.81 3.79
N VAL A 410 -25.39 10.89 5.13
CA VAL A 410 -24.98 9.89 6.16
C VAL A 410 -25.47 8.45 5.94
N ARG A 411 -26.67 8.24 5.41
CA ARG A 411 -27.26 6.87 5.41
C ARG A 411 -26.49 5.88 4.55
N VAL A 412 -25.99 6.31 3.39
CA VAL A 412 -25.30 5.39 2.47
C VAL A 412 -23.88 5.10 2.98
N GLN A 413 -23.18 6.07 3.55
CA GLN A 413 -21.82 5.87 4.07
C GLN A 413 -21.79 4.92 5.27
N ARG A 414 -22.73 5.05 6.23
CA ARG A 414 -22.83 4.13 7.36
C ARG A 414 -22.97 2.67 6.91
N SER A 415 -23.63 2.42 5.78
CA SER A 415 -23.76 1.08 5.22
C SER A 415 -22.42 0.48 4.75
N PHE A 416 -21.48 1.31 4.28
CA PHE A 416 -20.14 0.88 3.87
C PHE A 416 -19.29 0.52 5.10
N ASP A 417 -19.36 1.37 6.12
CA ASP A 417 -18.69 1.17 7.39
C ASP A 417 -19.14 -0.13 8.08
N LEU A 418 -20.45 -0.39 8.11
CA LEU A 418 -21.00 -1.64 8.65
C LEU A 418 -20.52 -2.89 7.89
N ARG A 419 -20.32 -2.80 6.56
CA ARG A 419 -19.74 -3.90 5.77
C ARG A 419 -18.28 -4.15 6.14
N VAL A 420 -17.49 -3.11 6.37
CA VAL A 420 -16.11 -3.23 6.85
C VAL A 420 -16.09 -3.89 8.23
N ILE A 421 -16.88 -3.39 9.18
CA ILE A 421 -16.98 -3.94 10.54
C ILE A 421 -17.36 -5.42 10.49
N SER A 422 -18.45 -5.77 9.79
CA SER A 422 -18.90 -7.16 9.65
C SER A 422 -17.84 -8.07 9.00
N ALA A 423 -17.12 -7.57 7.99
CA ALA A 423 -16.06 -8.32 7.33
C ALA A 423 -14.83 -8.52 8.22
N VAL A 424 -14.49 -7.56 9.07
CA VAL A 424 -13.42 -7.67 10.07
C VAL A 424 -13.82 -8.62 11.19
N SER A 425 -15.03 -8.48 11.75
CA SER A 425 -15.52 -9.35 12.82
C SER A 425 -15.58 -10.81 12.41
N ARG A 426 -16.06 -11.10 11.19
CA ARG A 426 -16.06 -12.48 10.67
C ARG A 426 -14.67 -13.09 10.56
N ARG A 427 -13.65 -12.28 10.20
CA ARG A 427 -12.26 -12.76 10.10
C ARG A 427 -11.68 -13.08 11.46
N VAL A 428 -11.83 -12.17 12.43
CA VAL A 428 -11.33 -12.38 13.78
C VAL A 428 -12.01 -13.60 14.40
N ALA A 429 -13.34 -13.68 14.31
CA ALA A 429 -14.11 -14.82 14.80
C ALA A 429 -13.67 -16.13 14.14
N GLY A 430 -13.51 -16.15 12.81
CA GLY A 430 -13.05 -17.35 12.09
C GLY A 430 -11.67 -17.83 12.57
N MET A 431 -10.71 -16.92 12.74
CA MET A 431 -9.37 -17.27 13.24
C MET A 431 -9.41 -17.77 14.68
N LEU A 432 -10.19 -17.12 15.55
CA LEU A 432 -10.34 -17.54 16.95
C LEU A 432 -11.02 -18.90 17.08
N THR A 433 -12.08 -19.15 16.31
CA THR A 433 -12.77 -20.45 16.28
C THR A 433 -11.80 -21.55 15.88
N THR A 434 -10.99 -21.34 14.84
CA THR A 434 -9.94 -22.30 14.45
C THR A 434 -8.96 -22.56 15.61
N VAL A 435 -8.48 -21.53 16.29
CA VAL A 435 -7.53 -21.72 17.40
C VAL A 435 -8.16 -22.47 18.57
N ILE A 436 -9.43 -22.19 18.88
CA ILE A 436 -10.16 -22.79 20.01
C ILE A 436 -10.57 -24.24 19.73
N GLU A 437 -10.96 -24.58 18.50
CA GLU A 437 -11.42 -25.93 18.15
C GLU A 437 -10.26 -26.93 18.00
N TYR A 438 -9.04 -26.45 17.73
CA TYR A 438 -7.85 -27.29 17.56
C TYR A 438 -6.89 -27.26 18.77
N ALA A 439 -7.34 -26.73 19.90
CA ALA A 439 -6.63 -26.77 21.18
C ALA A 439 -7.31 -27.72 22.15
#